data_AF-A0A848WW59-F1
#
_entry.id   AF-A0A848WW59-F1
#
_cell.length_a   1.000
_cell.length_b   1.000
_cell.length_c   1.000
_cell.angle_alpha   90.00
_cell.angle_beta   90.00
_cell.angle_gamma   90.00
#
_symmetry.space_group_name_H-M   'P 1'
#
loop_
_entity.id
_entity.type
_entity.pdbx_description
1 polymer ?
#
loop_
_entity_poly.entity_id
_entity_poly.type
_entity_poly.pdbx_seq_one_letter_code
_entity_poly.pdbx_strand_id
1 'polypeptide(L)'
;QNRAEANFNLAQCYEKTSDTDSAIKLYAITYVNFPGHLDWSTPSYLRAAELLKEDGRDGDALLVLVDFLKRLGHLEHDNIRKGRRLFQKWKAEWVENQANGGTKS
;
A
#
# COMPACT_ATOMS: atom_id res chain seq x y z
N GLN A 1 -13.50 12.51 17.52
CA GLN A 1 -13.41 11.41 16.53
C GLN A 1 -12.26 11.70 15.57
N ASN A 2 -11.34 10.76 15.38
CA ASN A 2 -10.15 10.96 14.57
C ASN A 2 -10.49 10.72 13.08
N ARG A 3 -10.32 11.73 12.21
CA ARG A 3 -10.65 11.62 10.77
C ARG A 3 -9.88 10.50 10.07
N ALA A 4 -8.66 10.19 10.53
CA ALA A 4 -7.84 9.10 10.01
C ALA A 4 -8.52 7.73 10.23
N GLU A 5 -9.03 7.50 11.44
CA GLU A 5 -9.76 6.29 11.80
C GLU A 5 -11.06 6.14 10.98
N ALA A 6 -11.82 7.24 10.84
CA ALA A 6 -13.06 7.22 10.07
C ALA A 6 -12.84 6.85 8.60
N ASN A 7 -11.81 7.44 7.97
CA ASN A 7 -11.46 7.12 6.58
C ASN A 7 -10.98 5.67 6.44
N PHE A 8 -10.16 5.18 7.38
CA PHE A 8 -9.68 3.81 7.39
C PHE A 8 -10.84 2.80 7.50
N ASN A 9 -11.75 3.03 8.45
CA ASN A 9 -12.91 2.15 8.65
C ASN A 9 -13.85 2.16 7.43
N LEU A 10 -14.04 3.33 6.80
CA LEU A 10 -14.85 3.43 5.59
C LEU A 10 -14.18 2.69 4.41
N ALA A 11 -12.86 2.77 4.26
CA ALA A 11 -12.13 1.99 3.27
C ALA A 11 -12.34 0.48 3.46
N GLN A 12 -12.30 -0.01 4.71
CA GLN A 12 -12.59 -1.41 5.02
C GLN A 12 -14.03 -1.80 4.67
N CYS A 13 -15.00 -0.89 4.79
CA CYS A 13 -16.36 -1.14 4.34
C CYS A 13 -16.42 -1.32 2.82
N TYR A 14 -15.74 -0.47 2.05
CA TYR A 14 -15.69 -0.61 0.58
C TYR A 14 -14.99 -1.90 0.13
N GLU A 15 -13.92 -2.33 0.81
CA GLU A 15 -13.31 -3.64 0.53
C GLU A 15 -14.31 -4.79 0.71
N LYS A 16 -15.09 -4.77 1.79
CA LYS A 16 -16.09 -5.82 2.07
C LYS A 16 -17.21 -5.87 1.04
N THR A 17 -17.47 -4.76 0.36
CA THR A 17 -18.44 -4.69 -0.75
C THR A 17 -17.79 -4.88 -2.12
N SER A 18 -16.53 -5.31 -2.17
CA SER A 18 -15.74 -5.50 -3.39
C SER A 18 -15.57 -4.24 -4.24
N ASP A 19 -15.73 -3.05 -3.66
CA ASP A 19 -15.42 -1.77 -4.31
C ASP A 19 -13.97 -1.39 -4.01
N THR A 20 -13.06 -2.12 -4.65
CA THR A 20 -11.61 -2.01 -4.46
C THR A 20 -11.09 -0.61 -4.78
N ASP A 21 -11.62 0.04 -5.83
CA ASP A 21 -11.19 1.37 -6.23
C ASP A 21 -11.52 2.43 -5.18
N SER A 22 -12.73 2.39 -4.61
CA SER A 22 -13.11 3.29 -3.52
C SER A 22 -12.30 3.02 -2.25
N ALA A 23 -12.02 1.76 -1.95
CA ALA A 23 -11.16 1.39 -0.82
C ALA A 23 -9.74 1.96 -0.96
N ILE A 24 -9.08 1.75 -2.10
CA ILE A 24 -7.72 2.26 -2.38
C ILE A 24 -7.69 3.79 -2.23
N LYS A 25 -8.68 4.50 -2.78
CA LYS A 25 -8.77 5.97 -2.67
C LYS A 25 -8.84 6.43 -1.22
N LEU A 26 -9.64 5.79 -0.38
CA LEU A 26 -9.78 6.18 1.02
C LEU A 26 -8.56 5.83 1.87
N TYR A 27 -7.90 4.70 1.60
CA TYR A 27 -6.59 4.44 2.19
C TYR A 27 -5.58 5.52 1.80
N ALA A 28 -5.55 5.92 0.54
CA ALA A 28 -4.68 7.00 0.08
C ALA A 28 -4.95 8.33 0.78
N ILE A 29 -6.21 8.74 0.88
CA ILE A 29 -6.61 9.93 1.63
C ILE A 29 -6.13 9.83 3.09
N THR A 30 -6.20 8.64 3.70
CA THR A 30 -5.77 8.43 5.09
C THR A 30 -4.27 8.65 5.25
N TYR A 31 -3.44 7.99 4.43
CA TYR A 31 -2.00 8.05 4.60
C TYR A 31 -1.36 9.35 4.06
N VAL A 32 -1.98 10.02 3.10
CA VAL A 32 -1.51 11.32 2.56
C VAL A 32 -1.77 12.44 3.56
N ASN A 33 -2.98 12.49 4.13
CA ASN A 33 -3.39 13.62 4.97
C ASN A 33 -3.04 13.45 6.45
N PHE A 34 -2.80 12.22 6.90
CA PHE A 34 -2.57 11.90 8.31
C PHE A 34 -1.29 11.08 8.57
N PRO A 35 -0.12 11.46 8.02
CA PRO A 35 1.10 10.63 8.09
C PRO A 35 1.64 10.42 9.51
N GLY A 36 1.30 11.29 10.48
CA GLY A 36 1.68 11.14 11.88
C GLY A 36 0.76 10.23 12.70
N HIS A 37 -0.41 9.85 12.16
CA HIS A 37 -1.33 8.93 12.81
C HIS A 37 -0.97 7.49 12.42
N LEU A 38 0.11 6.97 13.00
CA LEU A 38 0.73 5.73 12.54
C LEU A 38 -0.20 4.52 12.60
N ASP A 39 -1.08 4.46 13.59
CA ASP A 39 -2.07 3.37 13.76
C ASP A 39 -3.05 3.26 12.57
N TRP A 40 -3.24 4.33 11.81
CA TRP A 40 -4.17 4.37 10.68
C TRP A 40 -3.46 4.55 9.34
N SER A 41 -2.45 5.42 9.28
CA SER A 41 -1.71 5.70 8.04
C SER A 41 -0.83 4.52 7.61
N THR A 42 -0.14 3.85 8.54
CA THR A 42 0.74 2.73 8.18
C THR A 42 -0.03 1.51 7.68
N PRO A 43 -1.16 1.04 8.29
CA PRO A 43 -1.94 -0.02 7.67
C PRO A 43 -2.64 0.44 6.39
N SER A 44 -3.00 1.72 6.24
CA SER A 44 -3.56 2.24 4.99
C SER A 44 -2.58 2.11 3.82
N TYR A 45 -1.29 2.46 4.02
CA TYR A 45 -0.26 2.25 3.00
C TYR A 45 -0.17 0.78 2.59
N LEU A 46 -0.08 -0.10 3.59
CA LEU A 46 0.07 -1.53 3.36
C LEU A 46 -1.14 -2.10 2.60
N ARG A 47 -2.35 -1.75 3.01
CA ARG A 47 -3.56 -2.32 2.40
C ARG A 47 -3.81 -1.78 1.00
N ALA A 48 -3.56 -0.49 0.74
CA ALA A 48 -3.60 0.04 -0.62
C ALA A 48 -2.59 -0.69 -1.54
N ALA A 49 -1.36 -0.93 -1.06
CA ALA A 49 -0.36 -1.64 -1.84
C ALA A 49 -0.74 -3.11 -2.08
N GLU A 50 -1.30 -3.80 -1.08
CA GLU A 50 -1.79 -5.18 -1.20
C GLU A 50 -2.95 -5.28 -2.20
N LEU A 51 -3.95 -4.39 -2.16
CA LEU A 51 -5.06 -4.35 -3.11
C LEU A 51 -4.58 -4.12 -4.55
N LEU A 52 -3.62 -3.21 -4.76
CA LEU A 52 -3.01 -2.99 -6.07
C LEU A 52 -2.27 -4.23 -6.58
N LYS A 53 -1.56 -4.94 -5.69
CA LYS A 53 -0.88 -6.20 -6.03
C LYS A 53 -1.87 -7.31 -6.38
N GLU A 54 -2.96 -7.41 -5.62
CA GLU A 54 -4.06 -8.36 -5.85
C GLU A 54 -4.75 -8.11 -7.20
N ASP A 55 -4.85 -6.85 -7.62
CA ASP A 55 -5.39 -6.43 -8.93
C ASP A 55 -4.38 -6.57 -10.10
N GLY A 56 -3.19 -7.15 -9.84
CA GLY A 56 -2.13 -7.32 -10.86
C GLY A 56 -1.39 -6.04 -11.23
N ARG A 57 -1.63 -4.94 -10.51
CA ARG A 57 -0.99 -3.62 -10.71
C ARG A 57 0.30 -3.54 -9.90
N ASP A 58 1.21 -4.47 -10.18
CA ASP A 58 2.46 -4.68 -9.42
C ASP A 58 3.34 -3.42 -9.34
N GLY A 59 3.42 -2.66 -10.44
CA GLY A 59 4.16 -1.39 -10.49
C GLY A 59 3.59 -0.35 -9.53
N ASP A 60 2.27 -0.19 -9.50
CA ASP A 60 1.59 0.76 -8.62
C ASP A 60 1.73 0.37 -7.15
N ALA A 61 1.61 -0.94 -6.85
CA ALA A 61 1.84 -1.47 -5.50
C ALA A 61 3.26 -1.12 -5.00
N LEU A 62 4.27 -1.28 -5.86
CA LEU A 62 5.65 -0.91 -5.55
C LEU A 62 5.81 0.60 -5.34
N LEU A 63 5.16 1.43 -6.15
CA LEU A 63 5.21 2.89 -5.98
C LEU A 63 4.63 3.33 -4.64
N VAL A 64 3.52 2.73 -4.20
CA VAL A 64 2.94 3.00 -2.87
C VAL A 64 3.92 2.62 -1.77
N LEU A 65 4.58 1.47 -1.86
CA LEU A 65 5.59 1.06 -0.87
C LEU A 65 6.84 1.95 -0.87
N VAL A 66 7.26 2.46 -2.04
CA VAL A 66 8.36 3.44 -2.14
C VAL A 66 7.98 4.74 -1.43
N ASP A 67 6.79 5.29 -1.67
CA ASP A 67 6.32 6.50 -1.00
C ASP A 67 6.21 6.30 0.52
N PHE A 68 5.65 5.16 0.94
CA PHE A 68 5.56 4.78 2.34
C PHE A 68 6.93 4.79 3.03
N LEU A 69 7.92 4.11 2.46
CA LEU A 69 9.27 4.01 3.03
C LEU A 69 10.04 5.33 2.94
N LYS A 70 9.78 6.16 1.91
CA LYS A 70 10.39 7.48 1.80
C LYS A 70 9.90 8.42 2.90
N ARG A 71 8.59 8.42 3.18
CA ARG A 71 7.97 9.31 4.17
C ARG A 71 8.18 8.84 5.60
N LEU A 72 7.98 7.55 5.85
CA LEU A 72 7.90 7.00 7.20
C LEU A 72 9.05 6.05 7.53
N GLY A 73 9.86 5.62 6.56
CA GLY A 73 10.86 4.55 6.74
C GLY A 73 11.98 4.83 7.74
N HIS A 74 12.08 6.05 8.27
CA HIS A 74 12.98 6.45 9.34
C HIS A 74 12.40 6.25 10.75
N LEU A 75 11.09 5.98 10.87
CA LEU A 75 10.40 5.74 12.14
C LEU A 75 10.45 4.26 12.54
N GLU A 76 10.43 3.99 13.84
CA GLU A 76 10.30 2.64 14.38
C GLU A 76 8.83 2.24 14.53
N HIS A 77 8.34 1.38 13.63
CA HIS A 77 6.99 0.83 13.71
C HIS A 77 6.91 -0.52 12.98
N ASP A 78 6.11 -1.47 13.47
CA ASP A 78 6.04 -2.82 12.91
C ASP A 78 5.53 -2.84 11.46
N ASN A 79 4.53 -2.02 11.15
CA ASN A 79 4.04 -1.89 9.77
C ASN A 79 5.10 -1.32 8.81
N ILE A 80 6.04 -0.50 9.30
CA ILE A 80 7.14 0.03 8.48
C ILE A 80 8.16 -1.09 8.20
N ARG A 81 8.47 -1.92 9.20
CA ARG A 81 9.28 -3.13 9.01
C ARG A 81 8.60 -4.10 8.03
N LYS A 82 7.28 -4.30 8.13
CA LYS A 82 6.50 -5.09 7.17
C LYS A 82 6.57 -4.49 5.77
N GLY A 83 6.36 -3.19 5.61
CA GLY A 83 6.45 -2.50 4.32
C GLY A 83 7.80 -2.67 3.63
N ARG A 84 8.91 -2.63 4.40
CA ARG A 84 10.26 -2.89 3.88
C ARG A 84 10.42 -4.31 3.33
N ARG A 85 9.92 -5.31 4.06
CA ARG A 85 9.96 -6.72 3.63
C ARG A 85 9.12 -6.93 2.37
N LEU A 86 7.91 -6.37 2.33
CA LEU A 86 7.05 -6.44 1.14
C LEU A 86 7.72 -5.78 -0.07
N PHE A 87 8.30 -4.60 0.09
CA PHE A 87 8.99 -3.90 -1.00
C PHE A 87 10.14 -4.73 -1.57
N GLN A 88 10.98 -5.30 -0.70
CA GLN A 88 12.10 -6.14 -1.12
C GLN A 88 11.62 -7.37 -1.90
N LYS A 89 10.59 -8.06 -1.37
CA LYS A 89 10.01 -9.25 -2.00
C LYS A 89 9.39 -8.92 -3.35
N TRP A 90 8.45 -7.98 -3.39
CA TRP A 90 7.69 -7.65 -4.60
C TRP A 90 8.56 -7.01 -5.68
N LYS A 91 9.62 -6.28 -5.29
CA LYS A 91 10.57 -5.73 -6.27
C LYS A 91 11.35 -6.85 -6.97
N ALA A 92 11.79 -7.87 -6.23
CA ALA A 92 12.48 -9.01 -6.82
C ALA A 92 11.57 -9.77 -7.79
N GLU A 93 10.33 -10.06 -7.36
CA GLU A 93 9.31 -10.71 -8.20
C GLU A 93 9.03 -9.90 -9.47
N TRP A 94 8.86 -8.58 -9.35
CA TRP A 94 8.58 -7.71 -10.49
C TRP A 94 9.76 -7.70 -11.49
N VAL A 95 11.01 -7.58 -11.02
CA VAL A 95 12.19 -7.60 -11.90
C VAL A 95 12.32 -8.94 -12.63
N GLU A 96 12.11 -10.06 -11.92
CA GLU A 96 12.11 -11.39 -12.53
C GLU A 96 11.03 -11.53 -13.59
N ASN A 97 9.81 -11.07 -13.31
CA ASN A 97 8.69 -11.12 -14.26
C ASN A 97 8.97 -10.25 -15.51
N GLN A 98 9.59 -9.08 -15.35
CA GLN A 98 9.97 -8.23 -16.50
C GLN A 98 11.06 -8.89 -17.35
N ALA A 99 12.05 -9.56 -16.72
CA ALA A 99 13.10 -10.29 -17.44
C ALA A 99 12.54 -11.50 -18.21
N ASN A 100 11.62 -12.26 -17.60
CA ASN A 100 11.00 -13.44 -18.22
C ASN A 100 9.91 -13.10 -19.25
N GLY A 101 9.27 -11.93 -19.12
CA GLY A 101 8.29 -11.42 -20.08
C GLY A 101 8.89 -10.82 -21.36
N GLY A 102 10.19 -10.53 -21.37
CA GLY A 102 10.92 -9.96 -22.52
C GLY A 102 11.28 -10.97 -23.63
N THR A 103 11.04 -12.27 -23.44
CA THR A 103 11.34 -13.35 -24.40
C THR A 103 10.10 -13.85 -25.16
N LYS A 104 9.17 -12.96 -25.49
CA LYS A 104 8.15 -13.22 -26.53
C LYS A 104 8.01 -12.02 -27.44
N SER A 105 8.83 -11.98 -28.48
CA SER A 105 8.63 -11.24 -29.72
C SER A 105 9.20 -12.07 -30.87
#